data_AF-A0A523CIJ6-F1
#
_entry.id   AF-A0A523CIJ6-F1
#
_cell.length_a   1.000
_cell.length_b   1.000
_cell.length_c   1.000
_cell.angle_alpha   90.00
_cell.angle_beta   90.00
_cell.angle_gamma   90.00
#
_symmetry.space_group_name_H-M   'P 1'
#
loop_
_entity.id
_entity.type
_entity.pdbx_description
1 polymer ?
#
loop_
_entity_poly.entity_id
_entity_poly.type
_entity_poly.pdbx_seq_one_letter_code
_entity_poly.pdbx_strand_id
1 'polypeptide(L)'
;MERTDDFMRLYQKWKQLAPGPRAELRRVNSPAELLEIPAFYRLFSGMGSKEWEKEAVQRLIFCLPCIKGHTDQLISLGAVLAKKRGGGQAAVSEKRLFQVIRSNAPNDMVQFRRILKMVEPIVNWPKAAETLWYWNDRSKRDLLEQYFLNNPTD
;
A
#
# COMPACT_ATOMS: atom_id res chain seq x y z
N MET A 1 -3.35 -8.10 -16.57
CA MET A 1 -4.51 -7.22 -16.85
C MET A 1 -5.75 -7.58 -16.03
N GLU A 2 -5.88 -8.81 -15.51
CA GLU A 2 -7.15 -9.32 -14.91
C GLU A 2 -7.62 -8.69 -13.58
N ARG A 3 -6.84 -7.84 -12.89
CA ARG A 3 -7.23 -7.31 -11.55
C ARG A 3 -7.20 -5.79 -11.41
N THR A 4 -6.84 -5.06 -12.47
CA THR A 4 -6.77 -3.60 -12.45
C THR A 4 -8.14 -2.99 -12.08
N ASP A 5 -9.21 -3.53 -12.65
CA ASP A 5 -10.58 -3.08 -12.40
C ASP A 5 -11.03 -3.34 -10.96
N ASP A 6 -10.67 -4.51 -10.42
CA ASP A 6 -10.90 -4.86 -9.02
C ASP A 6 -10.23 -3.86 -8.08
N PHE A 7 -8.95 -3.55 -8.32
CA PHE A 7 -8.22 -2.57 -7.52
C PHE A 7 -8.87 -1.19 -7.59
N MET A 8 -9.26 -0.72 -8.77
CA MET A 8 -9.94 0.56 -8.91
C MET A 8 -11.30 0.55 -8.22
N ARG A 9 -12.07 -0.53 -8.31
CA ARG A 9 -13.36 -0.68 -7.62
C ARG A 9 -13.19 -0.59 -6.11
N LEU A 10 -12.16 -1.23 -5.55
CA LEU A 10 -11.83 -1.12 -4.13
C LEU A 10 -11.52 0.34 -3.73
N TYR A 11 -10.70 1.03 -4.52
CA TYR A 11 -10.37 2.44 -4.29
C TYR A 11 -11.61 3.32 -4.29
N GLN A 12 -12.50 3.15 -5.27
CA GLN A 12 -13.73 3.95 -5.36
C GLN A 12 -14.68 3.66 -4.19
N LYS A 13 -14.84 2.40 -3.79
CA LYS A 13 -15.63 2.05 -2.60
C LYS A 13 -15.07 2.70 -1.34
N TRP A 14 -13.75 2.68 -1.16
CA TRP A 14 -13.10 3.41 -0.07
C TRP A 14 -13.39 4.91 -0.12
N LYS A 15 -13.37 5.53 -1.31
CA LYS A 15 -13.68 6.95 -1.55
C LYS A 15 -15.17 7.30 -1.33
N GLN A 16 -16.06 6.31 -1.28
CA GLN A 16 -17.48 6.49 -0.98
C GLN A 16 -17.87 6.13 0.46
N LEU A 17 -16.99 5.49 1.24
CA LEU A 17 -17.27 5.17 2.64
C LEU A 17 -17.54 6.42 3.50
N ALA A 18 -18.53 6.30 4.38
CA ALA A 18 -18.83 7.31 5.38
C ALA A 18 -17.66 7.53 6.38
N PRO A 19 -17.59 8.69 7.06
CA PRO A 19 -16.48 9.02 7.96
C PRO A 19 -16.26 8.00 9.09
N GLY A 20 -17.33 7.47 9.70
CA GLY A 20 -17.24 6.48 10.79
C GLY A 20 -16.52 5.19 10.39
N PRO A 21 -17.02 4.43 9.39
CA PRO A 21 -16.34 3.25 8.86
C PRO A 21 -14.89 3.49 8.43
N ARG A 22 -14.57 4.67 7.88
CA ARG A 22 -13.18 5.04 7.57
C ARG A 22 -12.33 5.21 8.82
N ALA A 23 -12.88 5.81 9.87
CA ALA A 23 -12.16 6.00 11.13
C ALA A 23 -11.85 4.65 11.80
N GLU A 24 -12.79 3.71 11.78
CA GLU A 24 -12.57 2.32 12.24
C GLU A 24 -11.40 1.67 11.50
N LEU A 25 -11.43 1.66 10.17
CA LEU A 25 -10.35 1.10 9.33
C LEU A 25 -9.01 1.82 9.49
N ARG A 26 -8.98 3.09 9.90
CA ARG A 26 -7.74 3.81 10.17
C ARG A 26 -7.09 3.42 11.49
N ARG A 27 -7.88 3.02 12.49
CA ARG A 27 -7.42 2.77 13.86
C ARG A 27 -6.76 1.41 14.07
N VAL A 28 -7.00 0.44 13.20
CA VAL A 28 -6.35 -0.89 13.27
C VAL A 28 -4.83 -0.76 13.27
N ASN A 29 -4.13 -1.64 14.00
CA ASN A 29 -2.67 -1.61 14.15
C ASN A 29 -1.97 -2.70 13.35
N SER A 30 -2.68 -3.75 12.98
CA SER A 30 -2.21 -4.84 12.12
C SER A 30 -3.23 -5.19 11.03
N PRO A 31 -2.83 -5.89 9.95
CA PRO A 31 -3.78 -6.36 8.93
C PRO A 31 -4.86 -7.30 9.50
N ALA A 32 -4.51 -8.18 10.43
CA ALA A 32 -5.41 -9.19 10.99
C ALA A 32 -6.61 -8.59 11.74
N GLU A 33 -6.41 -7.47 12.44
CA GLU A 33 -7.50 -6.75 13.13
C GLU A 33 -8.62 -6.30 12.19
N LEU A 34 -8.37 -6.18 10.87
CA LEU A 34 -9.42 -5.84 9.90
C LEU A 34 -10.54 -6.87 9.85
N LEU A 35 -10.26 -8.13 10.22
CA LEU A 35 -11.26 -9.21 10.20
C LEU A 35 -12.36 -9.02 11.26
N GLU A 36 -12.12 -8.16 12.24
CA GLU A 36 -13.07 -7.81 13.30
C GLU A 36 -13.89 -6.55 12.96
N ILE A 37 -13.59 -5.88 11.84
CA ILE A 37 -14.20 -4.60 11.47
C ILE A 37 -15.27 -4.82 10.38
N PRO A 38 -16.57 -4.52 10.63
CA PRO A 38 -17.61 -4.69 9.61
C PRO A 38 -17.36 -3.90 8.31
N ALA A 39 -16.70 -2.75 8.41
CA ALA A 39 -16.32 -1.95 7.26
C ALA A 39 -15.35 -2.66 6.31
N PHE A 40 -14.53 -3.60 6.81
CA PHE A 40 -13.64 -4.41 5.98
C PHE A 40 -14.46 -5.27 5.01
N TYR A 41 -15.47 -6.00 5.49
CA TYR A 41 -16.27 -6.89 4.64
C TYR A 41 -17.07 -6.15 3.57
N ARG A 42 -17.50 -4.91 3.87
CA ARG A 42 -18.14 -4.02 2.88
C ARG A 42 -17.19 -3.66 1.72
N LEU A 43 -15.91 -3.46 2.02
CA LEU A 43 -14.88 -3.20 1.01
C LEU A 43 -14.41 -4.48 0.30
N PHE A 44 -14.24 -5.57 1.06
CA PHE A 44 -13.82 -6.88 0.58
C PHE A 44 -14.69 -7.32 -0.59
N SER A 45 -16.03 -7.26 -0.46
CA SER A 45 -16.97 -7.40 -1.58
C SER A 45 -16.76 -8.65 -2.46
N GLY A 46 -16.20 -9.73 -1.91
CA GLY A 46 -15.88 -10.95 -2.66
C GLY A 46 -14.55 -10.90 -3.44
N MET A 47 -13.75 -9.85 -3.28
CA MET A 47 -12.38 -9.80 -3.78
C MET A 47 -11.54 -10.81 -3.00
N GLY A 48 -11.43 -12.02 -3.54
CA GLY A 48 -10.70 -13.13 -2.91
C GLY A 48 -11.63 -14.27 -2.51
N SER A 49 -11.33 -15.44 -3.05
CA SER A 49 -12.01 -16.71 -2.78
C SER A 49 -11.14 -17.66 -1.95
N LYS A 50 -9.82 -17.44 -1.98
CA LYS A 50 -8.81 -18.24 -1.28
C LYS A 50 -8.23 -17.48 -0.08
N GLU A 51 -7.71 -18.21 0.90
CA GLU A 51 -7.18 -17.60 2.13
C GLU A 51 -6.06 -16.58 1.85
N TRP A 52 -5.12 -16.91 0.95
CA TRP A 52 -4.04 -15.99 0.57
C TRP A 52 -4.56 -14.70 -0.12
N GLU A 53 -5.68 -14.77 -0.85
CA GLU A 53 -6.31 -13.59 -1.46
C GLU A 53 -6.94 -12.71 -0.38
N LYS A 54 -7.52 -13.32 0.66
CA LYS A 54 -8.04 -12.60 1.82
C LYS A 54 -6.93 -11.86 2.56
N GLU A 55 -5.76 -12.46 2.73
CA GLU A 55 -4.57 -11.79 3.26
C GLU A 55 -4.09 -10.66 2.34
N ALA A 56 -4.16 -10.84 1.03
CA ALA A 56 -3.86 -9.78 0.06
C ALA A 56 -4.81 -8.58 0.20
N VAL A 57 -6.11 -8.84 0.38
CA VAL A 57 -7.10 -7.77 0.57
C VAL A 57 -6.94 -7.07 1.91
N GLN A 58 -6.56 -7.80 2.97
CA GLN A 58 -6.18 -7.19 4.25
C GLN A 58 -5.03 -6.20 4.05
N ARG A 59 -3.96 -6.56 3.32
CA ARG A 59 -2.84 -5.66 3.01
C ARG A 59 -3.30 -4.42 2.25
N LEU A 60 -4.13 -4.62 1.21
CA LEU A 60 -4.70 -3.51 0.43
C LEU A 60 -5.47 -2.54 1.33
N ILE A 61 -6.46 -3.02 2.09
CA ILE A 61 -7.33 -2.20 2.93
C ILE A 61 -6.56 -1.57 4.09
N PHE A 62 -5.56 -2.27 4.64
CA PHE A 62 -4.72 -1.74 5.72
C PHE A 62 -3.90 -0.52 5.27
N CYS A 63 -3.35 -0.57 4.06
CA CYS A 63 -2.52 0.49 3.50
C CYS A 63 -3.33 1.62 2.82
N LEU A 64 -4.48 1.31 2.25
CA LEU A 64 -5.32 2.23 1.47
C LEU A 64 -5.64 3.58 2.18
N PRO A 65 -5.92 3.64 3.50
CA PRO A 65 -6.14 4.90 4.19
C PRO A 65 -4.94 5.85 4.20
N CYS A 66 -3.75 5.36 3.89
CA CYS A 66 -2.50 6.11 3.85
C CYS A 66 -2.15 6.58 2.43
N ILE A 67 -2.90 6.14 1.41
CA ILE A 67 -2.76 6.61 0.04
C ILE A 67 -3.55 7.92 -0.11
N LYS A 68 -2.84 9.02 -0.37
CA LYS A 68 -3.44 10.35 -0.47
C LYS A 68 -4.32 10.49 -1.71
N GLY A 69 -3.88 9.89 -2.82
CA GLY A 69 -4.57 10.02 -4.11
C GLY A 69 -4.17 8.96 -5.12
N HIS A 70 -5.08 8.75 -6.07
CA HIS A 70 -4.81 8.05 -7.32
C HIS A 70 -4.44 9.06 -8.42
N THR A 71 -3.55 8.68 -9.33
CA THR A 71 -3.23 9.40 -10.57
C THR A 71 -3.12 8.41 -11.73
N ASP A 72 -3.51 8.82 -12.93
CA ASP A 72 -3.39 8.03 -14.15
C ASP A 72 -1.93 7.90 -14.62
N GLN A 73 -1.04 8.81 -14.19
CA GLN A 73 0.39 8.70 -14.45
C GLN A 73 0.93 7.42 -13.82
N LEU A 74 1.83 6.70 -14.51
CA LEU A 74 2.35 5.38 -14.09
C LEU A 74 3.35 5.43 -12.92
N ILE A 75 3.18 6.38 -12.00
CA ILE A 75 3.96 6.59 -10.79
C ILE A 75 3.74 5.41 -9.83
N SER A 76 4.81 4.67 -9.54
CA SER A 76 4.80 3.54 -8.62
C SER A 76 5.06 3.94 -7.16
N LEU A 77 4.86 3.01 -6.22
CA LEU A 77 5.25 3.22 -4.83
C LEU A 77 6.75 3.54 -4.71
N GLY A 78 7.62 2.73 -5.32
CA GLY A 78 9.08 2.91 -5.24
C GLY A 78 9.51 4.32 -5.67
N ALA A 79 8.97 4.82 -6.78
CA ALA A 79 9.24 6.16 -7.28
C ALA A 79 8.85 7.28 -6.30
N VAL A 80 7.69 7.16 -5.63
CA VAL A 80 7.26 8.16 -4.65
C VAL A 80 8.08 8.12 -3.36
N LEU A 81 8.53 6.93 -2.94
CA LEU A 81 9.40 6.79 -1.78
C LEU A 81 10.80 7.38 -2.05
N ALA A 82 11.26 7.29 -3.29
CA ALA A 82 12.52 7.86 -3.78
C ALA A 82 12.49 9.38 -3.97
N LYS A 83 11.31 9.97 -4.21
CA LYS A 83 11.15 11.39 -4.53
C LYS A 83 11.81 12.28 -3.47
N LYS A 84 12.72 13.14 -3.92
CA LYS A 84 13.41 14.11 -3.06
C LYS A 84 12.42 15.12 -2.46
N ARG A 85 12.56 15.42 -1.17
CA ARG A 85 11.84 16.47 -0.45
C ARG A 85 12.68 17.75 -0.39
N GLY A 86 12.09 18.85 0.09
CA GLY A 86 12.82 20.09 0.35
C GLY A 86 14.01 19.80 1.27
N GLY A 87 15.23 19.94 0.75
CA GLY A 87 16.47 19.48 1.41
C GLY A 87 17.23 18.38 0.65
N GLY A 88 16.75 17.93 -0.52
CA GLY A 88 17.49 17.05 -1.43
C GLY A 88 17.54 15.57 -1.04
N GLN A 89 17.01 15.20 0.14
CA GLN A 89 16.91 13.82 0.60
C GLN A 89 15.66 13.14 0.07
N ALA A 90 15.76 11.83 -0.23
CA ALA A 90 14.61 11.00 -0.58
C ALA A 90 13.54 11.02 0.53
N ALA A 91 12.28 10.86 0.15
CA ALA A 91 11.15 10.84 1.11
C ALA A 91 11.29 9.71 2.15
N VAL A 92 12.00 8.64 1.81
CA VAL A 92 12.35 7.53 2.70
C VAL A 92 13.83 7.22 2.52
N SER A 93 14.55 7.01 3.62
CA SER A 93 15.94 6.56 3.53
C SER A 93 16.03 5.09 3.10
N GLU A 94 17.09 4.74 2.35
CA GLU A 94 17.37 3.37 1.91
C GLU A 94 17.39 2.39 3.09
N LYS A 95 18.07 2.76 4.18
CA LYS A 95 18.14 1.94 5.40
C LYS A 95 16.75 1.58 5.91
N ARG A 96 15.81 2.54 5.94
CA ARG A 96 14.44 2.31 6.41
C ARG A 96 13.67 1.43 5.43
N LEU A 97 13.87 1.61 4.13
CA LEU A 97 13.24 0.76 3.12
C LEU A 97 13.75 -0.69 3.22
N PHE A 98 15.06 -0.91 3.32
CA PHE A 98 15.64 -2.25 3.50
C PHE A 98 15.15 -2.96 4.76
N GLN A 99 15.01 -2.23 5.88
CA GLN A 99 14.44 -2.80 7.11
C GLN A 99 13.03 -3.35 6.90
N VAL A 100 12.18 -2.64 6.16
CA VAL A 100 10.82 -3.09 5.83
C VAL A 100 10.86 -4.31 4.91
N ILE A 101 11.65 -4.26 3.85
CA ILE A 101 11.69 -5.33 2.84
C ILE A 101 12.19 -6.65 3.44
N ARG A 102 13.17 -6.60 4.34
CA ARG A 102 13.74 -7.77 5.02
C ARG A 102 12.92 -8.24 6.22
N SER A 103 11.89 -7.50 6.62
CA SER A 103 11.00 -7.91 7.71
C SER A 103 10.01 -8.97 7.24
N ASN A 104 9.50 -9.73 8.21
CA ASN A 104 8.47 -10.75 8.01
C ASN A 104 7.09 -10.24 8.45
N ALA A 105 6.05 -10.94 8.01
CA ALA A 105 4.69 -10.71 8.46
C ALA A 105 4.55 -10.89 9.98
N PRO A 106 3.72 -10.08 10.67
CA PRO A 106 2.97 -8.92 10.14
C PRO A 106 3.79 -7.61 10.15
N ASN A 107 5.00 -7.63 10.72
CA ASN A 107 5.79 -6.45 10.99
C ASN A 107 6.19 -5.69 9.73
N ASP A 108 6.49 -6.38 8.64
CA ASP A 108 6.78 -5.76 7.35
C ASP A 108 5.67 -4.80 6.91
N MET A 109 4.41 -5.23 6.95
CA MET A 109 3.28 -4.43 6.54
C MET A 109 2.96 -3.31 7.55
N VAL A 110 3.13 -3.57 8.85
CA VAL A 110 2.99 -2.53 9.89
C VAL A 110 3.99 -1.41 9.68
N GLN A 111 5.27 -1.74 9.45
CA GLN A 111 6.30 -0.74 9.19
C GLN A 111 6.11 -0.06 7.83
N PHE A 112 5.67 -0.80 6.81
CA PHE A 112 5.37 -0.22 5.50
C PHE A 112 4.24 0.80 5.59
N ARG A 113 3.15 0.50 6.30
CA ARG A 113 2.06 1.47 6.52
C ARG A 113 2.54 2.73 7.23
N ARG A 114 3.47 2.64 8.17
CA ARG A 114 4.09 3.83 8.80
C ARG A 114 4.86 4.68 7.80
N ILE A 115 5.56 4.05 6.86
CA ILE A 115 6.19 4.76 5.74
C ILE A 115 5.13 5.47 4.90
N LEU A 116 4.06 4.77 4.51
CA LEU A 116 2.99 5.37 3.70
C LEU A 116 2.31 6.55 4.41
N LYS A 117 2.04 6.45 5.72
CA LYS A 117 1.49 7.56 6.53
C LYS A 117 2.39 8.80 6.52
N MET A 118 3.71 8.61 6.60
CA MET A 118 4.68 9.71 6.56
C MET A 118 4.81 10.32 5.16
N VAL A 119 4.68 9.49 4.12
CA VAL A 119 4.87 9.90 2.73
C VAL A 119 3.61 10.54 2.13
N GLU A 120 2.44 10.08 2.54
CA GLU A 120 1.13 10.41 1.97
C GLU A 120 1.13 10.35 0.42
N PRO A 121 1.46 9.18 -0.16
CA PRO A 121 1.72 9.07 -1.59
C PRO A 121 0.49 9.35 -2.46
N ILE A 122 0.73 10.04 -3.58
CA ILE A 122 -0.15 10.08 -4.76
C ILE A 122 0.49 9.17 -5.81
N VAL A 123 -0.20 8.10 -6.19
CA VAL A 123 0.35 7.01 -7.02
C VAL A 123 -0.66 6.53 -8.06
N ASN A 124 -0.19 5.81 -9.07
CA ASN A 124 -1.07 4.91 -9.80
C ASN A 124 -1.54 3.80 -8.86
N TRP A 125 -2.76 3.97 -8.33
CA TRP A 125 -3.31 3.01 -7.36
C TRP A 125 -3.27 1.55 -7.85
N PRO A 126 -3.66 1.19 -9.08
CA PRO A 126 -3.55 -0.20 -9.53
C PRO A 126 -2.14 -0.78 -9.45
N LYS A 127 -1.10 -0.01 -9.83
CA LYS A 127 0.30 -0.46 -9.68
C LYS A 127 0.69 -0.63 -8.21
N ALA A 128 0.29 0.32 -7.36
CA ALA A 128 0.54 0.24 -5.92
C ALA A 128 -0.18 -0.96 -5.29
N ALA A 129 -1.43 -1.20 -5.70
CA ALA A 129 -2.26 -2.30 -5.26
C ALA A 129 -1.68 -3.63 -5.72
N GLU A 130 -1.15 -3.75 -6.93
CA GLU A 130 -0.48 -4.96 -7.40
C GLU A 130 0.74 -5.32 -6.52
N THR A 131 1.58 -4.34 -6.19
CA THR A 131 2.68 -4.53 -5.24
C THR A 131 2.18 -5.04 -3.87
N LEU A 132 1.11 -4.43 -3.35
CA LEU A 132 0.52 -4.78 -2.06
C LEU A 132 -0.23 -6.13 -2.09
N TRP A 133 -0.79 -6.52 -3.23
CA TRP A 133 -1.54 -7.76 -3.44
C TRP A 133 -0.62 -8.97 -3.39
N TYR A 134 0.53 -8.87 -4.06
CA TYR A 134 1.51 -9.95 -4.05
C TYR A 134 2.41 -9.90 -2.81
N TRP A 135 3.06 -8.75 -2.54
CA TRP A 135 3.98 -8.52 -1.41
C TRP A 135 4.95 -9.69 -1.11
N ASN A 136 5.33 -10.44 -2.14
CA ASN A 136 6.30 -11.52 -2.06
C ASN A 136 7.71 -10.98 -2.40
N ASP A 137 8.71 -11.84 -2.36
CA ASP A 137 10.10 -11.46 -2.63
C ASP A 137 10.31 -10.83 -4.01
N ARG A 138 9.47 -11.17 -5.00
CA ARG A 138 9.52 -10.52 -6.32
C ARG A 138 9.02 -9.08 -6.23
N SER A 139 7.80 -8.87 -5.74
CA SER A 139 7.22 -7.52 -5.64
C SER A 139 8.01 -6.61 -4.70
N LYS A 140 8.61 -7.15 -3.64
CA LYS A 140 9.52 -6.42 -2.75
C LYS A 140 10.82 -6.00 -3.46
N ARG A 141 11.38 -6.85 -4.33
CA ARG A 141 12.53 -6.48 -5.19
C ARG A 141 12.16 -5.44 -6.22
N ASP A 142 11.02 -5.60 -6.90
CA ASP A 142 10.53 -4.62 -7.88
C ASP A 142 10.33 -3.24 -7.23
N LEU A 143 9.84 -3.19 -5.98
CA LEU A 143 9.72 -1.95 -5.21
C LEU A 143 11.08 -1.29 -4.96
N LEU A 144 12.11 -2.07 -4.61
CA LEU A 144 13.48 -1.57 -4.41
C LEU A 144 14.08 -1.07 -5.71
N GLU A 145 13.95 -1.83 -6.79
CA GLU A 145 14.46 -1.44 -8.12
C GLU A 145 13.84 -0.11 -8.56
N GLN A 146 12.52 0.01 -8.47
CA GLN A 146 11.81 1.26 -8.77
C GLN A 146 12.29 2.42 -7.88
N TYR A 147 12.59 2.17 -6.61
CA TYR A 147 13.15 3.18 -5.72
C TYR A 147 14.52 3.67 -6.21
N PHE A 148 15.46 2.76 -6.47
CA PHE A 148 16.82 3.13 -6.87
C PHE A 148 16.90 3.76 -8.27
N LEU A 149 16.09 3.28 -9.22
CA LEU A 149 15.99 3.91 -10.56
C LEU A 149 15.44 5.35 -10.51
N ASN A 150 14.72 5.71 -9.45
CA ASN A 150 14.15 7.05 -9.25
C ASN A 150 14.87 7.87 -8.18
N ASN A 151 15.93 7.33 -7.60
CA ASN A 151 16.87 8.04 -6.73
C ASN A 151 18.30 7.68 -7.17
N PRO A 152 18.72 8.07 -8.38
CA PRO A 152 20.10 7.89 -8.79
C PRO A 152 20.99 8.62 -7.78
N THR A 153 21.83 7.84 -7.11
CA THR A 153 22.91 8.34 -6.28
C THR A 153 23.99 8.82 -7.24
N ASP A 154 24.18 10.14 -7.33
CA ASP A 154 25.44 10.71 -7.82
C ASP A 154 26.52 10.55 -6.74
#